data_AF-A0A543G4Q1-F1
#
_entry.id   AF-A0A543G4Q1-F1
#
_cell.length_a   1.000
_cell.length_b   1.000
_cell.length_c   1.000
_cell.angle_alpha   90.00
_cell.angle_beta   90.00
_cell.angle_gamma   90.00
#
_symmetry.space_group_name_H-M   'P 1'
#
loop_
_entity.id
_entity.type
_entity.pdbx_description
1 polymer ?
#
loop_
_entity_poly.entity_id
_entity_poly.type
_entity_poly.pdbx_seq_one_letter_code
_entity_poly.pdbx_strand_id
1 'polypeptide(L)'
;MKLRNKAFYSVVFTIFGIFILYAQVGIGTTSIDSSAILEVKSSSKGILIPKVALAGLLDSTTIASPATGLLVYNTNTSGTAPNNVFPGYYYYDGAKWVAISLGAGTKVNIQTAAYTLSINDTKGVLIINSATAVNVTVPTGLPEGFFCQIIQKGTGQVTVVGASGLTLNSANGFKTRVQNSAIGVVLESTSLGYISGDSTF
;
A
#
# COMPACT_ATOMS: atom_id res chain seq x y z
N MET A 1 55.53 -51.42 -25.72
CA MET A 1 55.25 -49.95 -25.70
C MET A 1 53.85 -49.67 -26.24
N LYS A 2 52.78 -49.74 -25.42
CA LYS A 2 51.36 -49.48 -25.83
C LYS A 2 50.53 -48.72 -24.76
N LEU A 3 51.18 -48.08 -23.79
CA LEU A 3 50.50 -47.41 -22.65
C LEU A 3 50.27 -45.90 -22.86
N ARG A 4 50.77 -45.29 -23.94
CA ARG A 4 50.82 -43.83 -24.09
C ARG A 4 49.51 -43.17 -24.56
N ASN A 5 48.58 -43.93 -25.16
CA ASN A 5 47.36 -43.35 -25.73
C ASN A 5 46.17 -43.35 -24.75
N LYS A 6 46.06 -44.35 -23.85
CA LYS A 6 44.93 -44.44 -22.90
C LYS A 6 44.93 -43.33 -21.85
N ALA A 7 46.12 -42.95 -21.36
CA ALA A 7 46.27 -41.83 -20.43
C ALA A 7 45.94 -40.48 -21.11
N PHE A 8 46.27 -40.32 -22.39
CA PHE A 8 45.94 -39.12 -23.16
C PHE A 8 44.43 -38.95 -23.35
N TYR A 9 43.70 -39.99 -23.74
CA TYR A 9 42.24 -39.92 -23.86
C TYR A 9 41.54 -39.68 -22.51
N SER A 10 42.09 -40.23 -21.41
CA SER A 10 41.57 -39.98 -20.05
C SER A 10 41.75 -38.52 -19.63
N VAL A 11 42.91 -37.91 -19.91
CA VAL A 11 43.18 -36.50 -19.59
C VAL A 11 42.32 -35.56 -20.44
N VAL A 12 42.13 -35.87 -21.73
CA VAL A 12 41.25 -35.10 -22.62
C VAL A 12 39.78 -35.17 -22.18
N PHE A 13 39.30 -36.34 -21.74
CA PHE A 13 37.93 -36.51 -21.23
C PHE A 13 37.69 -35.76 -19.91
N THR A 14 38.68 -35.73 -19.00
CA THR A 14 38.59 -34.96 -17.75
C THR A 14 38.61 -33.44 -17.97
N ILE A 15 39.37 -32.95 -18.97
CA ILE A 15 39.40 -31.51 -19.30
C ILE A 15 38.09 -31.05 -19.98
N PHE A 16 37.42 -31.92 -20.74
CA PHE A 16 36.12 -31.60 -21.36
C PHE A 16 34.94 -31.65 -20.38
N GLY A 17 35.12 -32.20 -19.18
CA GLY A 17 34.05 -32.43 -18.20
C GLY A 17 33.80 -31.32 -17.18
N ILE A 18 34.51 -30.18 -17.23
CA ILE A 18 34.48 -29.14 -16.17
C ILE A 18 33.87 -27.80 -16.61
N PHE A 19 32.98 -27.80 -17.59
CA PHE A 19 32.21 -26.58 -17.89
C PHE A 19 31.07 -26.43 -16.88
N ILE A 20 31.22 -25.50 -15.94
CA ILE A 20 30.10 -25.00 -15.12
C ILE A 20 29.20 -24.21 -16.08
N LEU A 21 28.14 -24.86 -16.58
CA LEU A 21 27.12 -24.21 -17.37
C LEU A 21 26.23 -23.39 -16.41
N TYR A 22 26.34 -22.05 -16.48
CA TYR A 22 25.34 -21.18 -15.86
C TYR A 22 24.07 -21.24 -16.70
N ALA A 23 23.05 -21.94 -16.22
CA ALA A 23 21.75 -21.99 -16.88
C ALA A 23 20.87 -20.85 -16.33
N GLN A 24 20.63 -19.82 -17.16
CA GLN A 24 19.55 -18.86 -16.97
C GLN A 24 18.20 -19.56 -17.11
N VAL A 25 17.23 -19.22 -16.24
CA VAL A 25 15.91 -19.87 -16.22
C VAL A 25 14.95 -19.09 -17.10
N GLY A 26 14.53 -19.67 -18.22
CA GLY A 26 13.45 -19.14 -19.05
C GLY A 26 12.16 -19.92 -18.82
N ILE A 27 11.06 -19.24 -18.52
CA ILE A 27 9.71 -19.82 -18.48
C ILE A 27 8.89 -19.20 -19.61
N GLY A 28 8.52 -20.00 -20.60
CA GLY A 28 7.77 -19.52 -21.77
C GLY A 28 8.64 -18.82 -22.84
N THR A 29 9.97 -18.86 -22.70
CA THR A 29 10.93 -18.37 -23.71
C THR A 29 12.22 -19.20 -23.69
N THR A 30 12.85 -19.33 -24.86
CA THR A 30 14.22 -19.87 -25.03
C THR A 30 15.24 -18.78 -25.37
N SER A 31 14.77 -17.58 -25.74
CA SER A 31 15.59 -16.38 -25.90
C SER A 31 15.41 -15.55 -24.63
N ILE A 32 16.41 -15.59 -23.76
CA ILE A 32 16.40 -14.94 -22.44
C ILE A 32 17.36 -13.75 -22.50
N ASP A 33 16.95 -12.62 -21.94
CA ASP A 33 17.81 -11.44 -21.85
C ASP A 33 19.09 -11.75 -21.06
N SER A 34 20.24 -11.32 -21.56
CA SER A 34 21.55 -11.58 -20.93
C SER A 34 21.70 -11.03 -19.50
N SER A 35 20.85 -10.08 -19.11
CA SER A 35 20.81 -9.52 -17.76
C SER A 35 19.87 -10.27 -16.80
N ALA A 36 19.11 -11.26 -17.29
CA ALA A 36 18.10 -11.96 -16.50
C ALA A 36 18.60 -13.33 -16.00
N ILE A 37 18.54 -13.53 -14.68
CA ILE A 37 18.70 -14.87 -14.06
C ILE A 37 17.41 -15.70 -14.24
N LEU A 38 16.24 -15.03 -14.25
CA LEU A 38 14.93 -15.61 -14.51
C LEU A 38 14.12 -14.68 -15.43
N GLU A 39 13.68 -15.17 -16.59
CA GLU A 39 12.73 -14.48 -17.47
C GLU A 39 11.45 -15.32 -17.63
N VAL A 40 10.31 -14.72 -17.28
CA VAL A 40 8.99 -15.32 -17.48
C VAL A 40 8.27 -14.55 -18.57
N LYS A 41 8.13 -15.17 -19.76
CA LYS A 41 7.52 -14.55 -20.93
C LYS A 41 6.18 -15.19 -21.24
N SER A 42 5.11 -14.39 -21.19
CA SER A 42 3.77 -14.79 -21.62
C SER A 42 2.98 -13.55 -22.03
N SER A 43 2.08 -13.69 -23.02
CA SER A 43 1.13 -12.64 -23.41
C SER A 43 -0.21 -12.73 -22.65
N SER A 44 -0.44 -13.80 -21.88
CA SER A 44 -1.75 -14.08 -21.26
C SER A 44 -1.69 -14.71 -19.88
N LYS A 45 -0.49 -15.03 -19.37
CA LYS A 45 -0.28 -15.61 -18.02
C LYS A 45 0.64 -14.73 -17.20
N GLY A 46 0.41 -14.71 -15.90
CA GLY A 46 1.28 -14.05 -14.92
C GLY A 46 1.98 -15.05 -14.01
N ILE A 47 2.75 -14.53 -13.06
CA ILE A 47 3.35 -15.32 -11.98
C ILE A 47 2.39 -15.30 -10.79
N LEU A 48 2.00 -16.48 -10.30
CA LEU A 48 1.34 -16.60 -9.01
C LEU A 48 2.40 -16.77 -7.92
N ILE A 49 2.66 -15.69 -7.19
CA ILE A 49 3.58 -15.66 -6.05
C ILE A 49 2.98 -16.41 -4.86
N PRO A 50 3.80 -16.99 -3.95
CA PRO A 50 3.32 -17.63 -2.72
C PRO A 50 2.29 -16.79 -1.96
N LYS A 51 1.16 -17.41 -1.62
CA LYS A 51 0.11 -16.82 -0.79
C LYS A 51 0.37 -17.14 0.67
N VAL A 52 0.37 -16.12 1.52
CA VAL A 52 0.79 -16.21 2.93
C VAL A 52 -0.22 -15.45 3.78
N ALA A 53 -0.52 -15.96 4.96
CA ALA A 53 -1.48 -15.36 5.89
C ALA A 53 -0.73 -14.53 6.95
N LEU A 54 -0.24 -13.34 6.58
CA LEU A 54 0.56 -12.51 7.49
C LEU A 54 -0.28 -12.04 8.70
N ALA A 55 0.33 -12.03 9.88
CA ALA A 55 -0.28 -11.57 11.12
C ALA A 55 -0.18 -10.03 11.32
N GLY A 56 0.72 -9.36 10.60
CA GLY A 56 0.97 -7.91 10.69
C GLY A 56 2.24 -7.51 9.95
N LEU A 57 2.56 -6.22 9.90
CA LEU A 57 3.76 -5.72 9.18
C LEU A 57 5.07 -6.21 9.82
N LEU A 58 5.08 -6.51 11.12
CA LEU A 58 6.26 -6.99 11.85
C LEU A 58 6.32 -8.53 11.96
N ASP A 59 5.44 -9.24 11.23
CA ASP A 59 5.38 -10.69 11.27
C ASP A 59 6.68 -11.32 10.76
N SER A 60 7.35 -12.09 11.62
CA SER A 60 8.55 -12.86 11.32
C SER A 60 8.40 -14.34 11.70
N THR A 61 7.18 -14.77 12.05
CA THR A 61 6.89 -16.13 12.51
C THR A 61 6.17 -16.94 11.44
N THR A 62 5.27 -16.31 10.67
CA THR A 62 4.59 -16.98 9.55
C THR A 62 5.59 -17.43 8.48
N ILE A 63 6.62 -16.62 8.26
CA ILE A 63 7.83 -17.00 7.53
C ILE A 63 9.00 -16.71 8.45
N ALA A 64 9.65 -17.76 8.95
CA ALA A 64 10.81 -17.61 9.83
C ALA A 64 12.00 -17.02 9.05
N SER A 65 12.61 -15.96 9.61
CA SER A 65 13.78 -15.27 9.02
C SER A 65 13.58 -14.89 7.55
N PRO A 66 12.56 -14.07 7.21
CA PRO A 66 12.28 -13.72 5.83
C PRO A 66 13.46 -12.96 5.21
N ALA A 67 13.85 -13.34 4.00
CA ALA A 67 14.94 -12.68 3.29
C ALA A 67 14.52 -11.27 2.85
N THR A 68 15.47 -10.32 2.85
CA THR A 68 15.23 -8.99 2.27
C THR A 68 14.89 -9.11 0.79
N GLY A 69 13.84 -8.43 0.35
CA GLY A 69 13.29 -8.52 -1.00
C GLY A 69 12.34 -9.70 -1.24
N LEU A 70 12.07 -10.54 -0.23
CA LEU A 70 11.14 -11.67 -0.36
C LEU A 70 9.72 -11.16 -0.67
N LEU A 71 9.16 -11.62 -1.80
CA LEU A 71 7.86 -11.21 -2.32
C LEU A 71 6.78 -12.25 -1.98
N VAL A 72 5.65 -11.82 -1.42
CA VAL A 72 4.50 -12.66 -1.10
C VAL A 72 3.17 -11.98 -1.43
N TYR A 73 2.11 -12.76 -1.58
CA TYR A 73 0.74 -12.25 -1.55
C TYR A 73 0.13 -12.53 -0.18
N ASN A 74 -0.13 -11.48 0.61
CA ASN A 74 -0.84 -11.61 1.87
C ASN A 74 -2.33 -11.90 1.65
N THR A 75 -2.91 -12.84 2.39
CA THR A 75 -4.34 -13.19 2.33
C THR A 75 -5.16 -12.67 3.50
N ASN A 76 -4.51 -12.16 4.56
CA ASN A 76 -5.19 -11.79 5.80
C ASN A 76 -5.41 -10.29 5.94
N THR A 77 -6.49 -9.93 6.63
CA THR A 77 -6.59 -8.64 7.32
C THR A 77 -6.27 -8.89 8.79
N SER A 78 -5.13 -8.39 9.29
CA SER A 78 -4.64 -8.72 10.63
C SER A 78 -3.72 -7.64 11.19
N GLY A 79 -3.45 -7.70 12.50
CA GLY A 79 -2.65 -6.71 13.22
C GLY A 79 -3.45 -5.48 13.66
N THR A 80 -2.81 -4.60 14.40
CA THR A 80 -3.37 -3.33 14.88
C THR A 80 -2.63 -2.15 14.25
N ALA A 81 -3.33 -1.05 13.99
CA ALA A 81 -2.71 0.17 13.50
C ALA A 81 -1.55 0.59 14.44
N PRO A 82 -0.40 1.03 13.91
CA PRO A 82 -0.09 1.27 12.49
C PRO A 82 0.46 0.06 11.71
N ASN A 83 0.55 -1.12 12.34
CA ASN A 83 1.21 -2.31 11.80
C ASN A 83 0.26 -3.37 11.24
N ASN A 84 -0.97 -2.98 10.90
CA ASN A 84 -1.94 -3.89 10.31
C ASN A 84 -1.64 -4.16 8.83
N VAL A 85 -1.96 -5.37 8.38
CA VAL A 85 -1.92 -5.80 6.99
C VAL A 85 -3.32 -5.97 6.43
N PHE A 86 -3.44 -5.82 5.12
CA PHE A 86 -4.61 -6.18 4.32
C PHE A 86 -4.20 -7.11 3.19
N PRO A 87 -5.12 -7.86 2.58
CA PRO A 87 -4.82 -8.69 1.43
C PRO A 87 -4.15 -7.89 0.29
N GLY A 88 -3.06 -8.40 -0.28
CA GLY A 88 -2.29 -7.71 -1.31
C GLY A 88 -0.85 -8.19 -1.42
N TYR A 89 -0.08 -7.62 -2.35
CA TYR A 89 1.34 -7.96 -2.51
C TYR A 89 2.21 -7.23 -1.49
N TYR A 90 3.14 -7.94 -0.86
CA TYR A 90 4.11 -7.39 0.09
C TYR A 90 5.51 -7.88 -0.26
N TYR A 91 6.52 -7.04 -0.02
CA TYR A 91 7.91 -7.49 0.09
C TYR A 91 8.44 -7.24 1.50
N TYR A 92 9.39 -8.06 1.93
CA TYR A 92 10.10 -7.83 3.19
C TYR A 92 11.26 -6.86 2.95
N ASP A 93 11.32 -5.73 3.68
CA ASP A 93 12.37 -4.70 3.51
C ASP A 93 13.65 -4.96 4.33
N GLY A 94 13.69 -6.09 5.05
CA GLY A 94 14.76 -6.43 6.00
C GLY A 94 14.39 -6.19 7.46
N ALA A 95 13.29 -5.47 7.73
CA ALA A 95 12.76 -5.24 9.07
C ALA A 95 11.25 -5.57 9.16
N LYS A 96 10.46 -5.21 8.14
CA LYS A 96 9.01 -5.35 8.09
C LYS A 96 8.51 -5.68 6.69
N TRP A 97 7.27 -6.15 6.62
CA TRP A 97 6.52 -6.28 5.38
C TRP A 97 6.04 -4.91 4.91
N VAL A 98 6.27 -4.63 3.62
CA VAL A 98 5.86 -3.39 2.96
C VAL A 98 4.93 -3.75 1.81
N ALA A 99 3.72 -3.17 1.81
CA ALA A 99 2.76 -3.37 0.72
C ALA A 99 3.28 -2.73 -0.58
N ILE A 100 3.18 -3.47 -1.69
CA ILE A 100 3.56 -3.01 -3.05
C ILE A 100 2.44 -2.18 -3.70
N SER A 101 1.28 -2.11 -3.04
CA SER A 101 0.16 -1.29 -3.52
C SER A 101 0.58 0.18 -3.64
N LEU A 102 0.62 0.68 -4.87
CA LEU A 102 0.28 2.08 -5.15
C LEU A 102 -1.13 2.25 -4.59
N GLY A 103 -1.27 3.00 -3.50
CA GLY A 103 -2.54 3.17 -2.82
C GLY A 103 -3.66 3.30 -3.83
N ALA A 104 -4.71 2.48 -3.69
CA ALA A 104 -5.92 2.58 -4.51
C ALA A 104 -6.21 4.06 -4.71
N GLY A 105 -6.43 4.49 -5.96
CA GLY A 105 -6.66 5.90 -6.29
C GLY A 105 -7.61 6.53 -5.28
N THR A 106 -7.41 7.82 -4.98
CA THR A 106 -8.05 8.52 -3.86
C THR A 106 -9.45 8.01 -3.58
N LYS A 107 -9.65 7.39 -2.42
CA LYS A 107 -10.96 6.83 -2.04
C LYS A 107 -11.97 7.97 -2.01
N VAL A 108 -13.06 7.83 -2.76
CA VAL A 108 -14.18 8.78 -2.75
C VAL A 108 -15.34 8.17 -1.96
N ASN A 109 -15.71 8.81 -0.87
CA ASN A 109 -16.87 8.47 -0.04
C ASN A 109 -17.95 9.53 -0.27
N ILE A 110 -19.14 9.14 -0.74
CA ILE A 110 -20.25 10.08 -1.01
C ILE A 110 -21.34 9.88 0.04
N GLN A 111 -21.69 10.95 0.76
CA GLN A 111 -22.69 10.96 1.81
C GLN A 111 -23.77 12.01 1.51
N THR A 112 -25.02 11.74 1.92
CA THR A 112 -26.16 12.66 1.73
C THR A 112 -26.68 13.27 3.03
N ALA A 113 -26.07 12.92 4.17
CA ALA A 113 -26.41 13.36 5.51
C ALA A 113 -25.15 13.66 6.34
N ALA A 114 -25.34 13.97 7.62
CA ALA A 114 -24.24 14.11 8.57
C ALA A 114 -23.39 12.83 8.63
N TYR A 115 -22.08 12.98 8.79
CA TYR A 115 -21.13 11.87 8.74
C TYR A 115 -20.04 12.03 9.80
N THR A 116 -19.62 10.93 10.42
CA THR A 116 -18.44 10.93 11.30
C THR A 116 -17.29 10.25 10.56
N LEU A 117 -16.17 10.98 10.42
CA LEU A 117 -14.98 10.45 9.74
C LEU A 117 -14.47 9.19 10.43
N SER A 118 -13.82 8.33 9.67
CA SER A 118 -13.21 7.09 10.15
C SER A 118 -11.80 6.94 9.59
N ILE A 119 -11.06 5.96 10.11
CA ILE A 119 -9.73 5.61 9.56
C ILE A 119 -9.79 5.25 8.07
N ASN A 120 -10.96 4.83 7.56
CA ASN A 120 -11.13 4.46 6.16
C ASN A 120 -11.14 5.66 5.21
N ASP A 121 -11.40 6.87 5.73
CA ASP A 121 -11.42 8.13 4.97
C ASP A 121 -10.02 8.78 4.87
N THR A 122 -9.01 8.18 5.50
CA THR A 122 -7.64 8.71 5.48
C THR A 122 -7.09 8.76 4.07
N LYS A 123 -6.47 9.89 3.73
CA LYS A 123 -5.93 10.20 2.40
C LYS A 123 -6.99 10.08 1.29
N GLY A 124 -8.26 10.28 1.65
CA GLY A 124 -9.42 10.19 0.78
C GLY A 124 -10.16 11.52 0.60
N VAL A 125 -11.28 11.44 -0.12
CA VAL A 125 -12.22 12.54 -0.37
C VAL A 125 -13.60 12.12 0.12
N LEU A 126 -14.19 12.93 1.01
CA LEU A 126 -15.59 12.88 1.39
C LEU A 126 -16.38 13.90 0.57
N ILE A 127 -17.40 13.46 -0.16
CA ILE A 127 -18.34 14.33 -0.87
C ILE A 127 -19.65 14.34 -0.09
N ILE A 128 -20.08 15.52 0.34
CA ILE A 128 -21.39 15.72 0.95
C ILE A 128 -22.35 16.26 -0.10
N ASN A 129 -23.30 15.42 -0.51
CA ASN A 129 -24.37 15.75 -1.44
C ASN A 129 -25.70 15.89 -0.69
N SER A 130 -25.77 16.85 0.24
CA SER A 130 -26.98 17.14 1.01
C SER A 130 -27.62 18.47 0.60
N ALA A 131 -28.95 18.52 0.54
CA ALA A 131 -29.69 19.75 0.28
C ALA A 131 -29.82 20.63 1.55
N THR A 132 -29.70 20.02 2.73
CA THR A 132 -29.81 20.69 4.04
C THR A 132 -28.44 20.79 4.69
N ALA A 133 -28.27 21.74 5.62
CA ALA A 133 -27.02 21.86 6.37
C ALA A 133 -26.72 20.59 7.17
N VAL A 134 -25.46 20.16 7.19
CA VAL A 134 -25.02 18.95 7.90
C VAL A 134 -23.67 19.14 8.56
N ASN A 135 -23.43 18.36 9.61
CA ASN A 135 -22.15 18.30 10.28
C ASN A 135 -21.32 17.10 9.80
N VAL A 136 -20.04 17.35 9.54
CA VAL A 136 -19.03 16.30 9.43
C VAL A 136 -18.21 16.28 10.72
N THR A 137 -18.31 15.20 11.47
CA THR A 137 -17.65 15.06 12.77
C THR A 137 -16.29 14.43 12.61
N VAL A 138 -15.25 15.05 13.16
CA VAL A 138 -13.93 14.46 13.34
C VAL A 138 -13.89 13.79 14.72
N PRO A 139 -13.85 12.45 14.81
CA PRO A 139 -13.82 11.77 16.11
C PRO A 139 -12.42 11.82 16.74
N THR A 140 -12.35 11.44 18.02
CA THR A 140 -11.08 11.15 18.69
C THR A 140 -10.51 9.79 18.24
N GLY A 141 -9.20 9.61 18.37
CA GLY A 141 -8.54 8.31 18.08
C GLY A 141 -8.14 8.08 16.62
N LEU A 142 -8.37 9.04 15.72
CA LEU A 142 -7.72 9.06 14.42
C LEU A 142 -6.20 9.34 14.58
N PRO A 143 -5.33 8.69 13.79
CA PRO A 143 -3.88 8.81 13.95
C PRO A 143 -3.36 10.18 13.50
N GLU A 144 -2.17 10.53 14.00
CA GLU A 144 -1.36 11.63 13.45
C GLU A 144 -1.16 11.46 11.94
N GLY A 145 -1.22 12.57 11.21
CA GLY A 145 -1.12 12.58 9.75
C GLY A 145 -2.40 12.12 9.03
N PHE A 146 -3.50 11.91 9.75
CA PHE A 146 -4.82 11.75 9.12
C PHE A 146 -5.12 12.98 8.27
N PHE A 147 -5.56 12.73 7.03
CA PHE A 147 -6.00 13.76 6.11
C PHE A 147 -7.28 13.32 5.41
N CYS A 148 -8.25 14.21 5.27
CA CYS A 148 -9.43 14.00 4.44
C CYS A 148 -9.83 15.32 3.78
N GLN A 149 -10.06 15.30 2.46
CA GLN A 149 -10.69 16.41 1.76
C GLN A 149 -12.20 16.25 1.83
N ILE A 150 -12.92 17.33 2.13
CA ILE A 150 -14.37 17.38 2.20
C ILE A 150 -14.88 18.35 1.13
N ILE A 151 -15.79 17.88 0.27
CA ILE A 151 -16.38 18.68 -0.81
C ILE A 151 -17.87 18.82 -0.56
N GLN A 152 -18.37 20.05 -0.48
CA GLN A 152 -19.80 20.34 -0.49
C GLN A 152 -20.33 20.24 -1.92
N LYS A 153 -20.90 19.10 -2.32
CA LYS A 153 -21.58 18.97 -3.63
C LYS A 153 -23.01 19.50 -3.58
N GLY A 154 -23.71 19.27 -2.47
CA GLY A 154 -25.09 19.71 -2.29
C GLY A 154 -25.22 21.19 -1.93
N THR A 155 -26.44 21.72 -1.93
CA THR A 155 -26.72 23.11 -1.56
C THR A 155 -26.62 23.36 -0.05
N GLY A 156 -26.71 22.30 0.75
CA GLY A 156 -26.61 22.35 2.20
C GLY A 156 -25.18 22.66 2.65
N GLN A 157 -25.03 23.65 3.53
CA GLN A 157 -23.73 24.02 4.09
C GLN A 157 -23.15 22.88 4.93
N VAL A 158 -21.87 22.57 4.73
CA VAL A 158 -21.16 21.55 5.49
C VAL A 158 -20.37 22.23 6.59
N THR A 159 -20.59 21.80 7.84
CA THR A 159 -19.81 22.28 8.98
C THR A 159 -18.93 21.15 9.50
N VAL A 160 -17.63 21.36 9.64
CA VAL A 160 -16.75 20.40 10.31
C VAL A 160 -16.77 20.66 11.80
N VAL A 161 -16.99 19.62 12.59
CA VAL A 161 -17.03 19.70 14.05
C VAL A 161 -16.08 18.68 14.66
N GLY A 162 -15.31 19.09 15.67
CA GLY A 162 -14.50 18.18 16.45
C GLY A 162 -15.33 17.49 17.54
N ALA A 163 -15.08 16.21 17.78
CA ALA A 163 -15.60 15.54 18.97
C ALA A 163 -15.02 16.15 20.26
N SER A 164 -15.68 15.91 21.40
CA SER A 164 -15.15 16.34 22.71
C SER A 164 -13.72 15.82 22.92
N GLY A 165 -12.81 16.71 23.32
CA GLY A 165 -11.39 16.39 23.50
C GLY A 165 -10.52 16.55 22.24
N LEU A 166 -11.09 16.95 21.11
CA LEU A 166 -10.36 17.31 19.89
C LEU A 166 -10.45 18.83 19.65
N THR A 167 -9.29 19.48 19.52
CA THR A 167 -9.21 20.87 19.09
C THR A 167 -8.97 20.94 17.58
N LEU A 168 -9.88 21.59 16.86
CA LEU A 168 -9.70 21.93 15.45
C LEU A 168 -9.45 23.43 15.32
N ASN A 169 -8.36 23.80 14.66
CA ASN A 169 -8.01 25.19 14.38
C ASN A 169 -8.37 25.55 12.94
N SER A 170 -8.87 26.76 12.72
CA SER A 170 -9.09 27.30 11.38
C SER A 170 -8.92 28.82 11.37
N ALA A 171 -8.24 29.35 10.36
CA ALA A 171 -8.12 30.78 10.15
C ALA A 171 -9.39 31.39 9.52
N ASN A 172 -10.20 30.59 8.83
CA ASN A 172 -11.33 31.07 8.03
C ASN A 172 -12.62 30.29 8.35
N GLY A 173 -12.75 29.80 9.59
CA GLY A 173 -13.94 29.10 10.08
C GLY A 173 -14.04 27.63 9.68
N PHE A 174 -15.13 26.98 10.10
CA PHE A 174 -15.30 25.52 10.03
C PHE A 174 -16.35 25.08 9.01
N LYS A 175 -16.97 26.03 8.30
CA LYS A 175 -18.01 25.76 7.32
C LYS A 175 -17.43 25.85 5.92
N THR A 176 -17.91 25.03 5.00
CA THR A 176 -17.69 25.26 3.57
C THR A 176 -18.32 26.59 3.15
N ARG A 177 -17.64 27.34 2.27
CA ARG A 177 -18.06 28.69 1.88
C ARG A 177 -19.36 28.68 1.08
N VAL A 178 -19.41 27.90 -0.01
CA VAL A 178 -20.56 27.76 -0.92
C VAL A 178 -20.61 26.36 -1.52
N GLN A 179 -21.63 26.08 -2.35
CA GLN A 179 -21.67 24.86 -3.14
C GLN A 179 -20.41 24.73 -4.00
N ASN A 180 -19.86 23.53 -4.04
CA ASN A 180 -18.59 23.13 -4.66
C ASN A 180 -17.33 23.60 -3.92
N SER A 181 -17.43 24.25 -2.76
CA SER A 181 -16.27 24.51 -1.91
C SER A 181 -15.66 23.19 -1.41
N ALA A 182 -14.32 23.18 -1.38
CA ALA A 182 -13.53 22.09 -0.85
C ALA A 182 -12.70 22.58 0.34
N ILE A 183 -12.78 21.84 1.44
CA ILE A 183 -12.01 22.08 2.66
C ILE A 183 -11.23 20.82 3.03
N GLY A 184 -10.11 20.96 3.73
CA GLY A 184 -9.29 19.85 4.19
C GLY A 184 -9.32 19.74 5.71
N VAL A 185 -9.34 18.53 6.23
CA VAL A 185 -9.04 18.22 7.64
C VAL A 185 -7.67 17.56 7.69
N VAL A 186 -6.77 18.07 8.52
CA VAL A 186 -5.45 17.46 8.82
C VAL A 186 -5.32 17.31 10.33
N LEU A 187 -4.89 16.15 10.80
CA LEU A 187 -4.56 15.94 12.22
C LEU A 187 -3.05 15.95 12.45
N GLU A 188 -2.59 16.83 13.34
CA GLU A 188 -1.21 16.86 13.85
C GLU A 188 -1.02 15.84 14.97
N SER A 189 -2.09 15.54 15.71
CA SER A 189 -2.09 14.48 16.73
C SER A 189 -3.48 13.89 16.89
N THR A 190 -3.66 12.95 17.83
CA THR A 190 -4.96 12.35 18.13
C THR A 190 -5.98 13.34 18.75
N SER A 191 -5.53 14.52 19.18
CA SER A 191 -6.34 15.54 19.86
C SER A 191 -6.19 16.96 19.28
N LEU A 192 -5.40 17.14 18.21
CA LEU A 192 -5.18 18.44 17.57
C LEU A 192 -5.22 18.32 16.04
N GLY A 193 -5.95 19.22 15.39
CA GLY A 193 -6.03 19.29 13.95
C GLY A 193 -6.33 20.68 13.40
N TYR A 194 -6.33 20.77 12.08
CA TYR A 194 -6.49 22.00 11.32
C TYR A 194 -7.49 21.82 10.19
N ILE A 195 -8.28 22.86 9.94
CA ILE A 195 -9.11 23.01 8.76
C ILE A 195 -8.45 24.00 7.81
N SER A 196 -8.44 23.66 6.52
CA SER A 196 -7.89 24.50 5.45
C SER A 196 -8.83 24.53 4.24
N GLY A 197 -8.53 25.39 3.27
CA GLY A 197 -9.29 25.49 2.01
C GLY A 197 -10.38 26.56 2.04
N ASP A 198 -11.36 26.40 1.16
CA ASP A 198 -12.42 27.39 0.91
C ASP A 198 -13.53 27.31 1.98
N SER A 199 -13.17 27.77 3.17
CA SER A 199 -14.00 27.80 4.38
C SER A 199 -14.59 29.19 4.67
N THR A 200 -15.56 29.25 5.58
CA THR A 200 -16.12 30.48 6.17
C THR A 200 -16.51 30.24 7.64
N PHE A 201 -16.68 31.34 8.40
CA PHE A 201 -17.18 31.35 9.79
C PHE A 201 -18.66 30.93 9.92
#